data_AF-A0A3S1R4F2-F1
#
_entry.id   AF-A0A3S1R4F2-F1
#
_cell.length_a   1.000
_cell.length_b   1.000
_cell.length_c   1.000
_cell.angle_alpha   90.00
_cell.angle_beta   90.00
_cell.angle_gamma   90.00
#
_symmetry.space_group_name_H-M   'P 1'
#
loop_
_entity.id
_entity.type
_entity.pdbx_description
1 polymer ?
#
loop_
_entity_poly.entity_id
_entity_poly.type
_entity_poly.pdbx_seq_one_letter_code
_entity_poly.pdbx_strand_id
1 'polypeptide(L)'
;AALRDLRHPMSVDLWVDRVARHAKIILVRILGGYDWWRYGCDQLASTARERGIKLALLPGECRDEDLRLIEASTLPRQELDALLDYFREGGPANMGALVRRLARLAGSDAEVIGPVVVPKAGFYVPGSGVVEKPDLSNAGAYNANAPIIPILFYRSMLLAADVAPIDALVEALRQRGIDPVPIFVSSLKDPTSLAFVETALTALKPAAIITATAFASGAEPGIETLFDRAGVPVFQVIVATTRRDIWQNNQRGLAPADLAMHVVLPELDGRVLAGAISFKGETETDPALGHRAFANRPEPDRVAQVAD
;
A
#
# COMPACT_ATOMS: atom_id res chain seq x y z
N ALA A 1 5.13 15.12 -10.19
CA ALA A 1 4.47 16.21 -9.44
C ALA A 1 3.13 15.71 -8.92
N ALA A 2 2.68 16.14 -7.74
CA ALA A 2 1.32 15.81 -7.32
C ALA A 2 0.32 16.67 -8.09
N LEU A 3 -0.71 16.07 -8.68
CA LEU A 3 -1.68 16.80 -9.50
C LEU A 3 -2.39 17.93 -8.72
N ARG A 4 -2.50 17.80 -7.38
CA ARG A 4 -3.06 18.85 -6.52
C ARG A 4 -2.30 20.19 -6.64
N ASP A 5 -1.01 20.14 -6.93
CA ASP A 5 -0.14 21.32 -7.06
C ASP A 5 -0.21 21.91 -8.49
N LEU A 6 -0.85 21.19 -9.42
CA LEU A 6 -1.00 21.56 -10.83
C LEU A 6 -2.44 21.97 -11.17
N ARG A 7 -3.20 22.52 -10.21
CA ARG A 7 -4.59 22.93 -10.47
C ARG A 7 -4.70 24.24 -11.24
N HIS A 8 -3.76 25.16 -11.04
CA HIS A 8 -3.80 26.47 -11.70
C HIS A 8 -3.18 26.39 -13.10
N PRO A 9 -3.80 26.98 -14.16
CA PRO A 9 -3.28 26.94 -15.53
C PRO A 9 -1.80 27.31 -15.66
N MET A 10 -1.39 28.44 -15.06
CA MET A 10 0.02 28.85 -15.04
C MET A 10 0.97 27.78 -14.47
N SER A 11 0.55 27.04 -13.43
CA SER A 11 1.37 25.99 -12.84
C SER A 11 1.51 24.78 -13.78
N VAL A 12 0.45 24.48 -14.54
CA VAL A 12 0.48 23.48 -15.61
C VAL A 12 1.46 23.92 -16.69
N ASP A 13 1.34 25.14 -17.20
CA ASP A 13 2.19 25.63 -18.30
C ASP A 13 3.67 25.62 -17.92
N LEU A 14 4.00 26.16 -16.74
CA LEU A 14 5.37 26.14 -16.23
C LEU A 14 5.92 24.72 -16.07
N TRP A 15 5.08 23.76 -15.65
CA TRP A 15 5.48 22.37 -15.52
C TRP A 15 5.63 21.69 -16.90
N VAL A 16 4.74 21.98 -17.84
CA VAL A 16 4.81 21.47 -19.22
C VAL A 16 6.10 21.94 -19.88
N ASP A 17 6.44 23.22 -19.73
CA ASP A 17 7.66 23.81 -20.28
C ASP A 17 8.93 23.28 -19.63
N ARG A 18 8.95 23.11 -18.30
CA ARG A 18 10.17 22.68 -17.61
C ARG A 18 10.39 21.17 -17.67
N VAL A 19 9.32 20.38 -17.78
CA VAL A 19 9.37 18.92 -17.58
C VAL A 19 8.73 18.17 -18.73
N ALA A 20 7.44 18.37 -18.97
CA ALA A 20 6.67 17.48 -19.85
C ALA A 20 7.20 17.45 -21.28
N ARG A 21 7.57 18.61 -21.84
CA ARG A 21 8.06 18.73 -23.23
C ARG A 21 9.40 18.03 -23.50
N HIS A 22 10.11 17.62 -22.45
CA HIS A 22 11.39 16.92 -22.54
C HIS A 22 11.25 15.40 -22.37
N ALA A 23 10.05 14.90 -22.03
CA ALA A 23 9.80 13.49 -21.81
C ALA A 23 9.61 12.73 -23.14
N LYS A 24 10.02 11.45 -23.17
CA LYS A 24 9.69 10.53 -24.27
C LYS A 24 8.30 9.92 -24.11
N ILE A 25 7.88 9.72 -22.87
CA ILE A 25 6.60 9.17 -22.49
C ILE A 25 6.06 9.91 -21.25
N ILE A 26 4.75 10.17 -21.25
CA ILE A 26 4.03 10.80 -20.16
C ILE A 26 2.87 9.88 -19.79
N LEU A 27 2.81 9.49 -18.52
CA LEU A 27 1.73 8.71 -17.94
C LEU A 27 1.08 9.53 -16.84
N VAL A 28 -0.22 9.78 -16.96
CA VAL A 28 -1.01 10.51 -15.96
C VAL A 28 -2.19 9.66 -15.55
N ARG A 29 -2.40 9.52 -14.24
CA ARG A 29 -3.57 8.86 -13.66
C ARG A 29 -4.38 9.83 -12.83
N ILE A 30 -5.66 10.02 -13.16
CA ILE A 30 -6.46 11.15 -12.66
C ILE A 30 -7.71 10.68 -11.94
N LEU A 31 -7.76 10.89 -10.62
CA LEU A 31 -8.98 10.67 -9.84
C LEU A 31 -9.99 11.78 -10.16
N GLY A 32 -11.24 11.41 -10.45
CA GLY A 32 -12.28 12.34 -10.93
C GLY A 32 -12.27 12.57 -12.45
N GLY A 33 -11.45 11.84 -13.20
CA GLY A 33 -11.47 11.83 -14.66
C GLY A 33 -11.03 13.14 -15.31
N TYR A 34 -11.39 13.31 -16.58
CA TYR A 34 -11.01 14.48 -17.39
C TYR A 34 -11.47 15.80 -16.78
N ASP A 35 -12.68 15.84 -16.21
CA ASP A 35 -13.26 17.09 -15.69
C ASP A 35 -12.47 17.67 -14.50
N TRP A 36 -11.81 16.82 -13.72
CA TRP A 36 -11.02 17.27 -12.58
C TRP A 36 -9.75 18.03 -13.01
N TRP A 37 -9.16 17.70 -14.16
CA TRP A 37 -7.91 18.31 -14.65
C TRP A 37 -7.92 18.64 -16.15
N ARG A 38 -9.04 19.20 -16.63
CA ARG A 38 -9.30 19.50 -18.05
C ARG A 38 -8.14 20.21 -18.75
N TYR A 39 -7.72 21.35 -18.21
CA TYR A 39 -6.67 22.18 -18.80
C TYR A 39 -5.34 21.43 -18.94
N GLY A 40 -4.97 20.64 -17.93
CA GLY A 40 -3.75 19.83 -17.96
C GLY A 40 -3.80 18.73 -19.00
N CYS A 41 -4.94 18.05 -19.13
CA CYS A 41 -5.16 17.06 -20.18
C CYS A 41 -5.00 17.66 -21.58
N ASP A 42 -5.64 18.81 -21.84
CA ASP A 42 -5.62 19.45 -23.15
C ASP A 42 -4.21 19.94 -23.54
N GLN A 43 -3.51 20.60 -22.61
CA GLN A 43 -2.14 21.09 -22.83
C GLN A 43 -1.15 19.94 -23.07
N LEU A 44 -1.27 18.86 -22.29
CA LEU A 44 -0.46 17.66 -22.49
C LEU A 44 -0.75 17.00 -23.84
N ALA A 45 -2.01 16.90 -24.23
CA ALA A 45 -2.40 16.31 -25.50
C ALA A 45 -1.88 17.12 -26.70
N SER A 46 -1.95 18.46 -26.65
CA SER A 46 -1.37 19.32 -27.71
C SER A 46 0.14 19.14 -27.78
N THR A 47 0.83 19.32 -26.65
CA THR A 47 2.29 19.21 -26.55
C THR A 47 2.79 17.85 -27.01
N ALA A 48 2.09 16.78 -26.63
CA ALA A 48 2.47 15.42 -26.99
C ALA A 48 2.34 15.15 -28.49
N ARG A 49 1.29 15.66 -29.14
CA ARG A 49 1.11 15.52 -30.59
C ARG A 49 2.14 16.33 -31.37
N GLU A 50 2.42 17.57 -30.95
CA GLU A 50 3.42 18.44 -31.59
C GLU A 50 4.83 17.86 -31.54
N ARG A 51 5.17 17.17 -30.43
CA ARG A 51 6.52 16.66 -30.18
C ARG A 51 6.69 15.15 -30.42
N GLY A 52 5.62 14.46 -30.78
CA GLY A 52 5.62 12.99 -30.93
C GLY A 52 5.83 12.22 -29.61
N ILE A 53 5.45 12.81 -28.47
CA ILE A 53 5.54 12.18 -27.15
C ILE A 53 4.44 11.13 -27.00
N LYS A 54 4.77 9.99 -26.42
CA LYS A 54 3.78 8.96 -26.06
C LYS A 54 3.03 9.41 -24.80
N LEU A 55 1.72 9.60 -24.88
CA LEU A 55 0.88 10.08 -23.79
C LEU A 55 -0.19 9.04 -23.46
N ALA A 56 -0.22 8.64 -22.19
CA ALA A 56 -1.28 7.84 -21.59
C ALA A 56 -1.97 8.65 -20.49
N LEU A 57 -3.24 8.99 -20.71
CA LEU A 57 -4.13 9.54 -19.70
C LEU A 57 -5.07 8.43 -19.24
N LEU A 58 -4.97 8.07 -17.97
CA LEU A 58 -5.71 6.96 -17.38
C LEU A 58 -6.67 7.44 -16.28
N PRO A 59 -7.84 6.79 -16.14
CA PRO A 59 -8.74 7.07 -15.02
C PRO A 59 -8.11 6.63 -13.69
N GLY A 60 -8.37 7.42 -12.65
CA GLY A 60 -7.99 7.10 -11.28
C GLY A 60 -8.82 5.97 -10.69
N GLU A 61 -10.09 5.89 -11.07
CA GLU A 61 -10.98 4.78 -10.69
C GLU A 61 -10.84 3.65 -11.70
N CYS A 62 -10.45 2.45 -11.23
CA CYS A 62 -10.11 1.32 -12.10
C CYS A 62 -11.25 0.79 -12.98
N ARG A 63 -12.50 1.19 -12.67
CA ARG A 63 -13.74 0.72 -13.30
C ARG A 63 -14.41 1.77 -14.19
N ASP A 64 -13.97 3.01 -14.13
CA ASP A 64 -14.55 4.08 -14.93
C ASP A 64 -13.87 4.14 -16.29
N GLU A 65 -14.67 4.18 -17.35
CA GLU A 65 -14.19 4.53 -18.68
C GLU A 65 -14.44 6.02 -18.92
N ASP A 66 -13.37 6.79 -19.13
CA ASP A 66 -13.48 8.18 -19.58
C ASP A 66 -12.98 8.28 -21.02
N LEU A 67 -13.94 8.30 -21.97
CA LEU A 67 -13.66 8.40 -23.40
C LEU A 67 -12.81 9.63 -23.74
N ARG A 68 -12.95 10.73 -23.00
CA ARG A 68 -12.20 11.97 -23.26
C ARG A 68 -10.73 11.81 -22.91
N LEU A 69 -10.41 11.06 -21.86
CA LEU A 69 -9.01 10.71 -21.53
C LEU A 69 -8.39 9.83 -22.61
N ILE A 70 -9.18 8.90 -23.16
CA ILE A 70 -8.74 8.03 -24.25
C ILE A 70 -8.48 8.85 -25.53
N GLU A 71 -9.39 9.74 -25.92
CA GLU A 71 -9.25 10.61 -27.09
C GLU A 71 -8.11 11.62 -26.96
N ALA A 72 -7.85 12.12 -25.75
CA ALA A 72 -6.75 13.02 -25.47
C ALA A 72 -5.37 12.31 -25.44
N SER A 73 -5.34 11.00 -25.22
CA SER A 73 -4.10 10.20 -25.23
C SER A 73 -3.52 10.04 -26.65
N THR A 74 -2.22 9.81 -26.77
CA THR A 74 -1.57 9.52 -28.08
C THR A 74 -1.25 8.04 -28.27
N LEU A 75 -1.41 7.23 -27.22
CA LEU A 75 -1.29 5.78 -27.29
C LEU A 75 -2.64 5.13 -27.67
N PRO A 76 -2.63 3.99 -28.38
CA PRO A 76 -3.87 3.31 -28.76
C PRO A 76 -4.59 2.76 -27.52
N ARG A 77 -5.93 2.62 -27.60
CA ARG A 77 -6.79 2.15 -26.51
C ARG A 77 -6.28 0.85 -25.86
N GLN A 78 -5.89 -0.13 -26.68
CA GLN A 78 -5.36 -1.41 -26.19
C GLN A 78 -4.12 -1.23 -25.29
N GLU A 79 -3.27 -0.24 -25.60
CA GLU A 79 -2.11 0.05 -24.77
C GLU A 79 -2.53 0.74 -23.47
N LEU A 80 -3.49 1.67 -23.51
CA LEU A 80 -4.03 2.32 -22.32
C LEU A 80 -4.65 1.30 -21.34
N ASP A 81 -5.45 0.37 -21.87
CA ASP A 81 -6.07 -0.69 -21.06
C ASP A 81 -4.99 -1.58 -20.42
N ALA A 82 -3.97 -1.97 -21.19
CA ALA A 82 -2.88 -2.79 -20.67
C ALA A 82 -2.03 -2.04 -19.62
N LEU A 83 -1.82 -0.72 -19.77
CA LEU A 83 -1.18 0.09 -18.74
C LEU A 83 -2.05 0.18 -17.47
N LEU A 84 -3.37 0.28 -17.63
CA LEU A 84 -4.33 0.31 -16.53
C LEU A 84 -4.36 -1.01 -15.76
N ASP A 85 -4.15 -2.15 -16.41
CA ASP A 85 -4.13 -3.46 -15.76
C ASP A 85 -3.00 -3.59 -14.71
N TYR A 86 -1.84 -2.98 -14.94
CA TYR A 86 -0.80 -2.94 -13.90
C TYR A 86 -1.23 -2.16 -12.65
N PHE A 87 -2.03 -1.11 -12.82
CA PHE A 87 -2.58 -0.34 -11.70
C PHE A 87 -3.75 -1.05 -11.01
N ARG A 88 -4.52 -1.86 -11.75
CA ARG A 88 -5.59 -2.70 -11.20
C ARG A 88 -5.02 -3.73 -10.23
N GLU A 89 -3.95 -4.40 -10.62
CA GLU A 89 -3.28 -5.37 -9.75
C GLU A 89 -2.46 -4.69 -8.65
N GLY A 90 -1.70 -3.64 -9.01
CA GLY A 90 -0.85 -2.88 -8.10
C GLY A 90 0.36 -3.67 -7.60
N GLY A 91 1.13 -3.09 -6.67
CA GLY A 91 2.30 -3.76 -6.10
C GLY A 91 3.61 -3.51 -6.83
N PRO A 92 4.75 -3.69 -6.13
CA PRO A 92 6.07 -3.33 -6.64
C PRO A 92 6.46 -4.08 -7.90
N ALA A 93 6.10 -5.37 -8.01
CA ALA A 93 6.38 -6.17 -9.21
C ALA A 93 5.64 -5.62 -10.45
N ASN A 94 4.35 -5.29 -10.30
CA ASN A 94 3.56 -4.72 -11.39
C ASN A 94 3.99 -3.29 -11.74
N MET A 95 4.38 -2.47 -10.76
CA MET A 95 4.94 -1.15 -11.03
C MET A 95 6.29 -1.24 -11.75
N GLY A 96 7.13 -2.22 -11.41
CA GLY A 96 8.37 -2.51 -12.13
C GLY A 96 8.11 -2.95 -13.57
N ALA A 97 7.13 -3.84 -13.78
CA ALA A 97 6.73 -4.29 -15.11
C ALA A 97 6.12 -3.15 -15.96
N LEU A 98 5.31 -2.28 -15.34
CA LEU A 98 4.79 -1.06 -15.95
C LEU A 98 5.93 -0.16 -16.44
N VAL A 99 6.94 0.11 -15.60
CA VAL A 99 8.09 0.94 -16.00
C VAL A 99 8.86 0.31 -17.16
N ARG A 100 9.04 -1.02 -17.18
CA ARG A 100 9.66 -1.72 -18.32
C ARG A 100 8.84 -1.55 -19.60
N ARG A 101 7.52 -1.65 -19.51
CA ARG A 101 6.62 -1.42 -20.65
C ARG A 101 6.68 0.03 -21.16
N LEU A 102 6.70 1.02 -20.25
CA LEU A 102 6.90 2.42 -20.61
C LEU A 102 8.27 2.65 -21.27
N ALA A 103 9.32 2.00 -20.79
CA ALA A 103 10.65 2.06 -21.39
C ALA A 103 10.66 1.46 -22.81
N ARG A 104 9.94 0.35 -23.04
CA ARG A 104 9.76 -0.24 -24.37
C ARG A 104 9.06 0.73 -25.32
N LEU A 105 7.99 1.38 -24.87
CA LEU A 105 7.29 2.43 -25.64
C LEU A 105 8.19 3.65 -25.93
N ALA A 106 9.18 3.92 -25.07
CA ALA A 106 10.19 4.97 -25.25
C ALA A 106 11.39 4.55 -26.13
N GLY A 107 11.36 3.33 -26.69
CA GLY A 107 12.37 2.81 -27.63
C GLY A 107 13.48 1.95 -27.01
N SER A 108 13.33 1.50 -25.76
CA SER A 108 14.24 0.53 -25.14
C SER A 108 13.92 -0.90 -25.58
N ASP A 109 14.87 -1.83 -25.43
CA ASP A 109 14.68 -3.27 -25.64
C ASP A 109 14.29 -4.01 -24.35
N ALA A 110 13.68 -3.29 -23.41
CA ALA A 110 13.15 -3.88 -22.19
C ALA A 110 12.06 -4.94 -22.49
N GLU A 111 12.19 -6.09 -21.85
CA GLU A 111 11.18 -7.14 -21.89
C GLU A 111 9.87 -6.66 -21.24
N VAL A 112 8.74 -6.91 -21.92
CA VAL A 112 7.40 -6.57 -21.44
C VAL A 112 6.83 -7.79 -20.72
N ILE A 113 6.65 -7.65 -19.41
CA ILE A 113 6.05 -8.67 -18.55
C ILE A 113 4.61 -8.25 -18.28
N GLY A 114 3.64 -9.15 -18.44
CA GLY A 114 2.23 -8.87 -18.14
C GLY A 114 1.97 -8.61 -16.65
N PRO A 115 0.84 -7.98 -16.30
CA PRO A 115 0.45 -7.79 -14.91
C PRO A 115 0.22 -9.14 -14.23
N VAL A 116 0.68 -9.25 -12.98
CA VAL A 116 0.55 -10.44 -12.15
C VAL A 116 -0.47 -10.18 -11.06
N VAL A 117 -1.41 -11.11 -10.89
CA VAL A 117 -2.45 -11.00 -9.88
C VAL A 117 -1.85 -11.09 -8.48
N VAL A 118 -2.16 -10.10 -7.64
CA VAL A 118 -1.79 -10.15 -6.21
C VAL A 118 -3.02 -10.64 -5.43
N PRO A 119 -2.93 -11.77 -4.68
CA PRO A 119 -4.06 -12.32 -3.92
C PRO A 119 -4.73 -11.30 -3.00
N LYS A 120 -6.00 -11.51 -2.66
CA LYS A 120 -6.72 -10.64 -1.70
C LYS A 120 -6.26 -10.82 -0.26
N ALA A 121 -5.84 -12.02 0.10
CA ALA A 121 -5.23 -12.36 1.36
C ALA A 121 -4.15 -13.42 1.12
N GLY A 122 -3.16 -13.47 2.00
CA GLY A 122 -2.04 -14.40 1.87
C GLY A 122 -1.01 -14.21 2.97
N PHE A 123 -0.06 -15.13 3.04
CA PHE A 123 1.09 -15.01 3.91
C PHE A 123 2.14 -14.10 3.28
N TYR A 124 2.86 -13.39 4.13
CA TYR A 124 3.96 -12.53 3.74
C TYR A 124 5.21 -12.86 4.54
N VAL A 125 6.35 -12.92 3.86
CA VAL A 125 7.66 -13.10 4.49
C VAL A 125 8.54 -11.89 4.12
N PRO A 126 9.08 -11.17 5.11
CA PRO A 126 10.02 -10.08 4.85
C PRO A 126 11.16 -10.52 3.93
N GLY A 127 11.44 -9.73 2.89
CA GLY A 127 12.46 -10.03 1.88
C GLY A 127 12.03 -11.03 0.78
N SER A 128 11.09 -11.94 1.04
CA SER A 128 10.59 -12.90 0.04
C SER A 128 9.25 -12.51 -0.60
N GLY A 129 8.45 -11.69 0.07
CA GLY A 129 7.15 -11.25 -0.44
C GLY A 129 6.02 -12.22 -0.12
N VAL A 130 5.06 -12.36 -1.04
CA VAL A 130 3.88 -13.23 -0.88
C VAL A 130 4.29 -14.69 -1.02
N VAL A 131 3.87 -15.53 -0.08
CA VAL A 131 4.13 -16.98 -0.09
C VAL A 131 2.83 -17.77 0.11
N GLU A 132 2.78 -18.99 -0.43
CA GLU A 132 1.61 -19.86 -0.28
C GLU A 132 1.47 -20.40 1.15
N LYS A 133 2.59 -20.74 1.79
CA LYS A 133 2.66 -21.19 3.17
C LYS A 133 3.89 -20.56 3.83
N PRO A 134 3.78 -20.10 5.09
CA PRO A 134 4.96 -19.67 5.82
C PRO A 134 5.82 -20.90 6.10
N ASP A 135 7.13 -20.77 5.89
CA ASP A 135 8.06 -21.80 6.31
C ASP A 135 8.21 -21.74 7.84
N LEU A 136 7.43 -22.57 8.52
CA LEU A 136 7.51 -22.75 9.96
C LEU A 136 8.56 -23.81 10.35
N SER A 137 9.32 -24.37 9.42
CA SER A 137 10.39 -25.31 9.77
C SER A 137 11.57 -24.62 10.46
N ASN A 138 11.74 -23.32 10.19
CA ASN A 138 12.63 -22.43 10.93
C ASN A 138 11.93 -21.67 12.08
N ALA A 139 10.60 -21.77 12.19
CA ALA A 139 9.85 -21.32 13.36
C ALA A 139 10.22 -22.26 14.50
N GLY A 140 11.01 -21.75 15.44
CA GLY A 140 11.70 -22.57 16.43
C GLY A 140 13.08 -23.13 16.04
N ALA A 141 13.79 -22.55 15.05
CA ALA A 141 15.21 -22.86 14.80
C ALA A 141 16.10 -22.72 16.06
N TYR A 142 15.61 -21.98 17.06
CA TYR A 142 16.20 -21.89 18.41
C TYR A 142 15.35 -22.54 19.51
N ASN A 143 14.05 -22.79 19.29
CA ASN A 143 13.15 -23.34 20.31
C ASN A 143 11.85 -23.92 19.71
N ALA A 144 11.65 -25.25 19.78
CA ALA A 144 10.49 -25.94 19.18
C ALA A 144 9.11 -25.54 19.76
N ASN A 145 9.08 -24.74 20.83
CA ASN A 145 7.87 -24.27 21.51
C ASN A 145 7.71 -22.73 21.46
N ALA A 146 8.38 -22.05 20.52
CA ALA A 146 8.21 -20.61 20.36
C ALA A 146 6.73 -20.26 20.09
N PRO A 147 6.16 -19.25 20.79
CA PRO A 147 4.78 -18.87 20.57
C PRO A 147 4.60 -18.26 19.18
N ILE A 148 3.57 -18.72 18.47
CA ILE A 148 3.23 -18.21 17.14
C ILE A 148 2.33 -16.97 17.29
N ILE A 149 2.71 -15.87 16.62
CA ILE A 149 1.94 -14.61 16.62
C ILE A 149 1.64 -14.17 15.17
N PRO A 150 0.40 -14.36 14.68
CA PRO A 150 -0.02 -13.80 13.42
C PRO A 150 -0.06 -12.27 13.46
N ILE A 151 0.44 -11.62 12.40
CA ILE A 151 0.42 -10.16 12.23
C ILE A 151 -0.50 -9.84 11.06
N LEU A 152 -1.73 -9.39 11.33
CA LEU A 152 -2.70 -9.00 10.31
C LEU A 152 -2.44 -7.56 9.85
N PHE A 153 -2.26 -7.34 8.55
CA PHE A 153 -2.07 -5.99 8.00
C PHE A 153 -2.79 -5.81 6.65
N TYR A 154 -2.96 -4.57 6.20
CA TYR A 154 -3.68 -4.32 4.95
C TYR A 154 -2.86 -4.71 3.72
N ARG A 155 -3.51 -5.37 2.76
CA ARG A 155 -2.97 -5.62 1.40
C ARG A 155 -2.51 -4.33 0.73
N SER A 156 -3.17 -3.20 1.00
CA SER A 156 -2.77 -1.90 0.44
C SER A 156 -1.35 -1.48 0.84
N MET A 157 -0.87 -1.86 2.04
CA MET A 157 0.51 -1.62 2.46
C MET A 157 1.49 -2.41 1.60
N LEU A 158 1.19 -3.68 1.33
CA LEU A 158 1.98 -4.52 0.43
C LEU A 158 2.01 -3.93 -0.99
N LEU A 159 0.85 -3.52 -1.51
CA LEU A 159 0.76 -2.94 -2.85
C LEU A 159 1.53 -1.62 -2.98
N ALA A 160 1.63 -0.85 -1.89
CA ALA A 160 2.35 0.41 -1.84
C ALA A 160 3.85 0.24 -1.53
N ALA A 161 4.33 -1.00 -1.34
CA ALA A 161 5.67 -1.29 -0.81
C ALA A 161 5.95 -0.57 0.53
N ASP A 162 4.91 -0.43 1.36
CA ASP A 162 4.90 0.34 2.61
C ASP A 162 4.87 -0.60 3.85
N VAL A 163 5.61 -1.70 3.76
CA VAL A 163 5.61 -2.81 4.74
C VAL A 163 6.77 -2.77 5.74
N ALA A 164 7.66 -1.78 5.64
CA ALA A 164 8.81 -1.64 6.56
C ALA A 164 8.43 -1.69 8.06
N PRO A 165 7.28 -1.14 8.52
CA PRO A 165 6.84 -1.32 9.91
C PRO A 165 6.55 -2.78 10.30
N ILE A 166 5.99 -3.55 9.37
CA ILE A 166 5.70 -4.97 9.58
C ILE A 166 7.00 -5.77 9.62
N ASP A 167 7.94 -5.47 8.72
CA ASP A 167 9.26 -6.11 8.69
C ASP A 167 10.02 -5.87 10.00
N ALA A 168 10.02 -4.63 10.50
CA ALA A 168 10.66 -4.27 11.76
C ALA A 168 10.03 -4.99 12.96
N LEU A 169 8.70 -5.11 13.00
CA LEU A 169 7.98 -5.83 14.05
C LEU A 169 8.26 -7.34 14.01
N VAL A 170 8.29 -7.93 12.81
CA VAL A 170 8.68 -9.34 12.61
C VAL A 170 10.06 -9.60 13.19
N GLU A 171 11.03 -8.75 12.85
CA GLU A 171 12.39 -8.89 13.35
C GLU A 171 12.47 -8.73 14.88
N ALA A 172 11.78 -7.73 15.44
CA ALA A 172 11.76 -7.51 16.88
C ALA A 172 11.13 -8.66 17.68
N LEU A 173 10.08 -9.31 17.15
CA LEU A 173 9.46 -10.49 17.75
C LEU A 173 10.39 -11.70 17.67
N ARG A 174 11.04 -11.93 16.51
CA ARG A 174 12.01 -13.03 16.34
C ARG A 174 13.17 -12.94 17.32
N GLN A 175 13.68 -11.73 17.57
CA GLN A 175 14.74 -11.49 18.56
C GLN A 175 14.33 -11.86 19.99
N ARG A 176 13.03 -11.96 20.28
CA ARG A 176 12.45 -12.38 21.57
C ARG A 176 12.03 -13.85 21.58
N GLY A 177 12.41 -14.62 20.56
CA GLY A 177 12.07 -16.04 20.46
C GLY A 177 10.58 -16.30 20.19
N ILE A 178 9.90 -15.34 19.58
CA ILE A 178 8.52 -15.44 19.11
C ILE A 178 8.55 -15.73 17.60
N ASP A 179 7.60 -16.53 17.11
CA ASP A 179 7.45 -16.84 15.70
C ASP A 179 6.33 -16.01 15.06
N PRO A 180 6.65 -14.83 14.48
CA PRO A 180 5.67 -13.99 13.82
C PRO A 180 5.26 -14.55 12.46
N VAL A 181 3.97 -14.48 12.15
CA VAL A 181 3.40 -14.90 10.86
C VAL A 181 2.61 -13.75 10.23
N PRO A 182 3.24 -12.90 9.39
CA PRO A 182 2.53 -11.83 8.70
C PRO A 182 1.50 -12.35 7.71
N ILE A 183 0.28 -11.83 7.81
CA ILE A 183 -0.84 -12.15 6.93
C ILE A 183 -1.42 -10.83 6.44
N PHE A 184 -1.39 -10.61 5.13
CA PHE A 184 -2.06 -9.45 4.55
C PHE A 184 -3.51 -9.79 4.21
N VAL A 185 -4.41 -8.81 4.35
CA VAL A 185 -5.81 -8.92 3.96
C VAL A 185 -6.29 -7.67 3.25
N SER A 186 -7.13 -7.83 2.24
CA SER A 186 -7.80 -6.71 1.58
C SER A 186 -8.81 -6.04 2.50
N SER A 187 -9.63 -6.83 3.19
CA SER A 187 -10.60 -6.40 4.20
C SER A 187 -11.05 -7.61 5.00
N LEU A 188 -11.25 -7.47 6.32
CA LEU A 188 -11.87 -8.53 7.13
C LEU A 188 -13.39 -8.65 6.88
N LYS A 189 -13.98 -7.74 6.10
CA LYS A 189 -15.37 -7.83 5.61
C LYS A 189 -15.50 -8.59 4.29
N ASP A 190 -14.39 -8.84 3.59
CA ASP A 190 -14.39 -9.63 2.35
C ASP A 190 -14.40 -11.13 2.73
N PRO A 191 -15.42 -11.91 2.33
CA PRO A 191 -15.56 -13.30 2.78
C PRO A 191 -14.36 -14.19 2.43
N THR A 192 -13.72 -13.96 1.27
CA THR A 192 -12.52 -14.71 0.86
C THR A 192 -11.35 -14.42 1.78
N SER A 193 -11.13 -13.15 2.13
CA SER A 193 -10.06 -12.74 3.04
C SER A 193 -10.32 -13.25 4.46
N LEU A 194 -11.57 -13.19 4.94
CA LEU A 194 -11.97 -13.70 6.25
C LEU A 194 -11.73 -15.21 6.36
N ALA A 195 -12.23 -16.00 5.40
CA ALA A 195 -12.07 -17.46 5.40
C ALA A 195 -10.60 -17.90 5.36
N PHE A 196 -9.75 -17.14 4.64
CA PHE A 196 -8.31 -17.38 4.64
C PHE A 196 -7.71 -17.20 6.04
N VAL A 197 -8.04 -16.11 6.73
CA VAL A 197 -7.53 -15.84 8.08
C VAL A 197 -8.05 -16.89 9.07
N GLU A 198 -9.33 -17.26 9.03
CA GLU A 198 -9.88 -18.31 9.91
C GLU A 198 -9.16 -19.65 9.74
N THR A 199 -8.90 -20.04 8.49
CA THR A 199 -8.13 -21.25 8.17
C THR A 199 -6.71 -21.15 8.71
N ALA A 200 -6.06 -20.00 8.52
CA ALA A 200 -4.70 -19.75 9.01
C ALA A 200 -4.64 -19.80 10.54
N LEU A 201 -5.55 -19.12 11.25
CA LEU A 201 -5.57 -19.11 12.72
C LEU A 201 -5.80 -20.52 13.28
N THR A 202 -6.71 -21.29 12.68
CA THR A 202 -6.97 -22.69 13.08
C THR A 202 -5.73 -23.58 12.92
N ALA A 203 -4.98 -23.40 11.83
CA ALA A 203 -3.77 -24.16 11.56
C ALA A 203 -2.59 -23.72 12.46
N LEU A 204 -2.45 -22.42 12.69
CA LEU A 204 -1.34 -21.84 13.44
C LEU A 204 -1.48 -21.99 14.95
N LYS A 205 -2.71 -22.07 15.48
CA LYS A 205 -3.01 -22.11 16.93
C LYS A 205 -2.22 -21.04 17.71
N PRO A 206 -2.45 -19.76 17.39
CA PRO A 206 -1.62 -18.67 17.87
C PRO A 206 -1.72 -18.48 19.39
N ALA A 207 -0.68 -17.92 20.01
CA ALA A 207 -0.72 -17.51 21.41
C ALA A 207 -1.42 -16.15 21.58
N ALA A 208 -1.28 -15.28 20.57
CA ALA A 208 -1.91 -13.96 20.47
C ALA A 208 -1.94 -13.53 19.01
N ILE A 209 -2.71 -12.49 18.68
CA ILE A 209 -2.77 -11.88 17.34
C ILE A 209 -2.34 -10.43 17.44
N ILE A 210 -1.50 -9.97 16.53
CA ILE A 210 -1.24 -8.55 16.33
C ILE A 210 -1.99 -8.08 15.08
N THR A 211 -2.67 -6.94 15.15
CA THR A 211 -3.39 -6.35 14.02
C THR A 211 -2.96 -4.91 13.79
N ALA A 212 -2.57 -4.63 12.56
CA ALA A 212 -2.32 -3.31 12.02
C ALA A 212 -3.49 -2.83 11.13
N THR A 213 -4.65 -3.50 11.21
CA THR A 213 -5.86 -3.10 10.51
C THR A 213 -6.68 -2.14 11.38
N ALA A 214 -7.19 -1.05 10.80
CA ALA A 214 -7.78 0.09 11.51
C ALA A 214 -9.32 0.10 11.47
N PHE A 215 -9.94 -0.95 10.93
CA PHE A 215 -11.39 -1.03 10.86
C PHE A 215 -11.89 -2.15 11.78
N ALA A 216 -13.04 -1.89 12.38
CA ALA A 216 -13.76 -2.87 13.16
C ALA A 216 -14.16 -4.06 12.26
N SER A 217 -14.05 -5.28 12.80
CA SER A 217 -14.54 -6.49 12.14
C SER A 217 -16.07 -6.56 12.08
N GLY A 218 -16.76 -5.59 12.69
CA GLY A 218 -18.22 -5.47 12.65
C GLY A 218 -18.87 -6.18 13.82
N ALA A 219 -18.48 -5.82 15.05
CA ALA A 219 -19.19 -6.22 16.26
C ALA A 219 -20.60 -5.59 16.27
N GLU A 220 -21.53 -6.19 15.53
CA GLU A 220 -22.96 -5.99 15.77
C GLU A 220 -23.35 -6.79 17.03
N PRO A 221 -24.25 -6.26 17.88
CA PRO A 221 -24.67 -6.97 19.08
C PRO A 221 -25.17 -8.39 18.78
N GLY A 222 -24.51 -9.39 19.35
CA GLY A 222 -24.88 -10.80 19.20
C GLY A 222 -24.19 -11.55 18.05
N ILE A 223 -23.31 -10.92 17.28
CA ILE A 223 -22.48 -11.58 16.27
C ILE A 223 -21.04 -11.70 16.78
N GLU A 224 -20.55 -12.93 16.92
CA GLU A 224 -19.14 -13.15 17.23
C GLU A 224 -18.25 -12.65 16.09
N THR A 225 -17.24 -11.86 16.43
CA THR A 225 -16.20 -11.44 15.51
C THR A 225 -15.21 -12.56 15.23
N LEU A 226 -14.34 -12.38 14.23
CA LEU A 226 -13.19 -13.25 14.00
C LEU A 226 -12.35 -13.44 15.26
N PHE A 227 -12.18 -12.37 16.03
CA PHE A 227 -11.32 -12.33 17.21
C PHE A 227 -11.96 -13.06 18.40
N ASP A 228 -13.28 -12.94 18.57
CA ASP A 228 -14.03 -13.70 19.57
C ASP A 228 -13.89 -15.22 19.35
N ARG A 229 -14.05 -15.66 18.09
CA ARG A 229 -13.86 -17.07 17.71
C ARG A 229 -12.42 -17.55 17.88
N ALA A 230 -11.43 -16.67 17.66
CA ALA A 230 -10.02 -17.02 17.85
C ALA A 230 -9.68 -17.27 19.32
N GLY A 231 -10.37 -16.60 20.26
CA GLY A 231 -10.26 -16.87 21.69
C GLY A 231 -8.89 -16.55 22.31
N VAL A 232 -8.10 -15.68 21.67
CA VAL A 232 -6.74 -15.29 22.09
C VAL A 232 -6.63 -13.77 22.21
N PRO A 233 -5.68 -13.24 22.99
CA PRO A 233 -5.45 -11.80 23.06
C PRO A 233 -5.16 -11.20 21.69
N VAL A 234 -5.79 -10.04 21.41
CA VAL A 234 -5.60 -9.31 20.15
C VAL A 234 -5.03 -7.94 20.43
N PHE A 235 -3.84 -7.68 19.92
CA PHE A 235 -3.11 -6.43 20.08
C PHE A 235 -3.26 -5.54 18.85
N GLN A 236 -3.74 -4.32 19.04
CA GLN A 236 -3.83 -3.30 18.00
C GLN A 236 -2.54 -2.49 17.95
N VAL A 237 -1.84 -2.54 16.82
CA VAL A 237 -0.72 -1.66 16.51
C VAL A 237 -1.15 -0.58 15.52
N ILE A 238 -0.51 0.59 15.60
CA ILE A 238 -0.84 1.74 14.77
C ILE A 238 0.29 1.99 13.77
N VAL A 239 -0.07 1.91 12.49
CA VAL A 239 0.73 2.40 11.36
C VAL A 239 0.19 3.79 11.02
N ALA A 240 0.72 4.82 11.68
CA ALA A 240 0.11 6.14 11.70
C ALA A 240 0.21 6.86 10.35
N THR A 241 -0.87 7.50 9.93
CA THR A 241 -0.84 8.41 8.76
C THR A 241 -0.25 9.78 9.11
N THR A 242 -0.21 10.10 10.40
CA THR A 242 0.43 11.29 10.98
C THR A 242 1.93 11.32 10.67
N ARG A 243 2.46 12.50 10.37
CA ARG A 243 3.91 12.68 10.17
C ARG A 243 4.69 12.59 11.47
N ARG A 244 5.93 12.11 11.37
CA ARG A 244 6.77 11.87 12.54
C ARG A 244 7.15 13.15 13.32
N ASP A 245 7.42 14.24 12.62
CA ASP A 245 7.72 15.55 13.20
C ASP A 245 6.50 16.15 13.93
N ILE A 246 5.32 15.99 13.34
CA ILE A 246 4.05 16.44 13.93
C ILE A 246 3.75 15.65 15.21
N TRP A 247 3.89 14.32 15.18
CA TRP A 247 3.65 13.48 16.36
C TRP A 247 4.55 13.85 17.54
N GLN A 248 5.85 14.08 17.31
CA GLN A 248 6.80 14.42 18.38
C GLN A 248 6.55 15.79 19.01
N ASN A 249 6.13 16.77 18.21
CA ASN A 249 5.95 18.14 18.70
C ASN A 249 4.52 18.41 19.20
N ASN A 250 3.58 17.48 18.99
CA ASN A 250 2.20 17.64 19.38
C ASN A 250 1.89 16.84 20.64
N GLN A 251 1.48 17.53 21.71
CA GLN A 251 1.07 16.89 22.97
C GLN A 251 -0.13 15.95 22.83
N ARG A 252 -0.94 16.12 21.77
CA ARG A 252 -2.07 15.21 21.46
C ARG A 252 -1.63 13.90 20.80
N GLY A 253 -0.37 13.79 20.37
CA GLY A 253 0.15 12.62 19.67
C GLY A 253 -0.46 12.49 18.27
N LEU A 254 -1.36 11.51 18.10
CA LEU A 254 -1.95 11.15 16.81
C LEU A 254 -2.99 12.18 16.32
N ALA A 255 -3.15 12.29 15.00
CA ALA A 255 -4.23 13.08 14.42
C ALA A 255 -5.62 12.52 14.78
N PRO A 256 -6.68 13.34 14.84
CA PRO A 256 -8.03 12.89 15.19
C PRO A 256 -8.55 11.72 14.32
N ALA A 257 -8.19 11.70 13.04
CA ALA A 257 -8.55 10.61 12.14
C ALA A 257 -7.86 9.29 12.53
N ASP A 258 -6.55 9.35 12.84
CA ASP A 258 -5.79 8.18 13.30
C ASP A 258 -6.32 7.67 14.64
N LEU A 259 -6.69 8.55 15.57
CA LEU A 259 -7.30 8.16 16.85
C LEU A 259 -8.64 7.44 16.65
N ALA A 260 -9.52 7.98 15.80
CA ALA A 260 -10.81 7.34 15.54
C ALA A 260 -10.64 5.95 14.91
N MET A 261 -9.78 5.83 13.89
CA MET A 261 -9.59 4.58 13.16
C MET A 261 -8.78 3.56 13.96
N HIS A 262 -7.68 3.94 14.60
CA HIS A 262 -6.74 2.99 15.18
C HIS A 262 -6.90 2.76 16.68
N VAL A 263 -7.68 3.59 17.38
CA VAL A 263 -7.91 3.45 18.83
C VAL A 263 -9.38 3.17 19.10
N VAL A 264 -10.27 4.13 18.80
CA VAL A 264 -11.67 4.06 19.24
C VAL A 264 -12.41 2.86 18.63
N LEU A 265 -12.33 2.66 17.31
CA LEU A 265 -13.03 1.54 16.66
C LEU A 265 -12.46 0.16 17.06
N PRO A 266 -11.14 -0.05 17.11
CA PRO A 266 -10.52 -1.26 17.66
C PRO A 266 -10.87 -1.57 19.12
N GLU A 267 -10.99 -0.56 19.98
CA GLU A 267 -11.38 -0.77 21.39
C GLU A 267 -12.81 -1.32 21.52
N LEU A 268 -13.73 -0.89 20.64
CA LEU A 268 -15.09 -1.46 20.57
C LEU A 268 -15.10 -2.94 20.15
N ASP A 269 -14.08 -3.38 19.40
CA ASP A 269 -13.86 -4.79 19.03
C ASP A 269 -13.13 -5.59 20.13
N GLY A 270 -12.87 -5.00 21.31
CA GLY A 270 -12.18 -5.66 22.42
C GLY A 270 -10.67 -5.83 22.22
N ARG A 271 -10.07 -5.11 21.27
CA ARG A 271 -8.62 -5.20 20.98
C ARG A 271 -7.83 -4.36 22.00
N VAL A 272 -6.70 -4.90 22.44
CA VAL A 272 -5.78 -4.23 23.36
C VAL A 272 -4.86 -3.30 22.58
N LEU A 273 -4.90 -2.00 22.85
CA LEU A 273 -4.00 -1.05 22.21
C LEU A 273 -2.55 -1.29 22.64
N ALA A 274 -1.68 -1.67 21.70
CA ALA A 274 -0.24 -1.88 21.94
C ALA A 274 0.60 -0.62 21.65
N GLY A 275 0.12 0.25 20.76
CA GLY A 275 0.76 1.54 20.46
C GLY A 275 1.11 1.74 18.99
N ALA A 276 1.75 2.87 18.69
CA ALA A 276 2.12 3.25 17.32
C ALA A 276 3.54 2.81 16.97
N ILE A 277 3.68 1.97 15.94
CA ILE A 277 4.94 1.37 15.52
C ILE A 277 5.61 2.11 14.37
N SER A 278 4.90 3.02 13.71
CA SER A 278 5.44 3.80 12.59
C SER A 278 4.69 5.09 12.35
N PHE A 279 5.37 6.02 11.68
CA PHE A 279 4.83 7.32 11.28
C PHE A 279 5.21 7.63 9.83
N LYS A 280 4.44 8.51 9.18
CA LYS A 280 4.79 8.99 7.84
C LYS A 280 6.05 9.87 7.91
N GLY A 281 7.02 9.55 7.06
CA GLY A 281 8.25 10.31 6.87
C GLY A 281 8.55 10.47 5.40
N GLU A 282 9.30 11.51 5.06
CA GLU A 282 9.84 11.68 3.72
C GLU A 282 10.95 10.65 3.47
N THR A 283 11.00 10.12 2.25
CA THR A 283 12.18 9.38 1.78
C THR A 283 13.27 10.36 1.37
N GLU A 284 14.51 9.89 1.31
CA GLU A 284 15.54 10.67 0.64
C GLU A 284 15.16 10.88 -0.83
N THR A 285 15.58 12.02 -1.39
CA THR A 285 15.39 12.27 -2.82
C THR A 285 16.32 11.36 -3.58
N ASP A 286 15.76 10.47 -4.40
CA ASP A 286 16.55 9.67 -5.32
C ASP A 286 17.14 10.58 -6.41
N PRO A 287 18.48 10.66 -6.58
CA PRO A 287 19.10 11.57 -7.55
C PRO A 287 18.75 11.26 -9.01
N ALA A 288 18.48 10.00 -9.34
CA ALA A 288 18.12 9.57 -10.69
C ALA A 288 16.63 9.83 -10.99
N LEU A 289 15.75 9.67 -9.99
CA LEU A 289 14.31 9.89 -10.14
C LEU A 289 13.90 11.36 -9.92
N GLY A 290 14.72 12.14 -9.21
CA GLY A 290 14.40 13.53 -8.82
C GLY A 290 13.12 13.63 -7.99
N HIS A 291 12.69 12.53 -7.35
CA HIS A 291 11.42 12.40 -6.66
C HIS A 291 11.62 12.11 -5.18
N ARG A 292 10.73 12.67 -4.36
CA ARG A 292 10.65 12.42 -2.93
C ARG A 292 9.29 11.81 -2.60
N ALA A 293 9.30 10.60 -2.07
CA ALA A 293 8.10 9.89 -1.67
C ALA A 293 7.83 10.07 -0.17
N PHE A 294 6.62 9.74 0.25
CA PHE A 294 6.28 9.56 1.66
C PHE A 294 6.04 8.08 1.92
N ALA A 295 6.71 7.54 2.94
CA ALA A 295 6.56 6.16 3.37
C ALA A 295 6.37 6.10 4.89
N ASN A 296 5.79 5.02 5.39
CA ASN A 296 5.79 4.73 6.81
C ASN A 296 7.19 4.28 7.23
N ARG A 297 7.77 4.98 8.21
CA ARG A 297 9.04 4.63 8.81
C ARG A 297 8.79 3.97 10.16
N PRO A 298 9.31 2.76 10.41
CA PRO A 298 9.24 2.16 11.74
C PRO A 298 9.91 3.07 12.76
N GLU A 299 9.33 3.13 13.96
CA GLU A 299 9.88 3.83 15.10
C GLU A 299 10.47 2.78 16.07
N PRO A 300 11.80 2.60 16.14
CA PRO A 300 12.42 1.42 16.74
C PRO A 300 12.08 1.17 18.21
N ASP A 301 12.02 2.23 19.04
CA ASP A 301 11.68 2.11 20.46
C ASP A 301 10.23 1.64 20.65
N ARG A 302 9.31 2.09 19.79
CA ARG A 302 7.92 1.66 19.82
C ARG A 302 7.71 0.26 19.28
N VAL A 303 8.45 -0.12 18.24
CA VAL A 303 8.46 -1.49 17.74
C VAL A 303 8.95 -2.45 18.82
N ALA A 304 10.03 -2.10 19.53
CA ALA A 304 10.53 -2.88 20.65
C ALA A 304 9.51 -2.98 21.78
N GLN A 305 8.86 -1.88 22.16
CA GLN A 305 7.82 -1.84 23.19
C GLN A 305 6.64 -2.78 22.88
N VAL A 306 6.24 -2.91 21.62
CA VAL A 306 5.15 -3.82 21.21
C VAL A 306 5.59 -5.29 21.26
N ALA A 307 6.89 -5.54 21.03
CA ALA A 307 7.42 -6.88 21.02
C ALA A 307 7.71 -7.44 22.43
N ASP A 308 8.00 -6.56 23.41
CA ASP A 308 8.16 -6.87 24.84
C ASP A 308 6.83 -7.25 25.52
#